data_AF-A0A973FS03-F1
#
_entry.id   AF-A0A973FS03-F1
#
_cell.length_a   1.000
_cell.length_b   1.000
_cell.length_c   1.000
_cell.angle_alpha   90.00
_cell.angle_beta   90.00
_cell.angle_gamma   90.00
#
_symmetry.space_group_name_H-M   'P 1'
#
loop_
_entity.id
_entity.type
_entity.pdbx_description
1 polymer ?
#
loop_
_entity_poly.entity_id
_entity_poly.type
_entity_poly.pdbx_seq_one_letter_code
_entity_poly.pdbx_strand_id
1 'polypeptide(L)'
;DELAADLEFLMRAALKVNTIREDLGKVGPVIATQVEEAMLGRRVRLDTTAAERDAEPVRRLLKFERQLREQIAKLHEQLQETRRDLKLEPGRVQTVVQIALALAGQPPLRATTINGLAAFHVPSLTGSWAACGEGLAHPHTGVPRPIVFDHTLVDGRDDVVLAHLNHRLVAMALRLLRAEVWAAGGRGKLHRVTARIVPNDALELPALVGHARLLVLGADHQRLHEELIIAGGQLREGRFARLNLTETQRALAAATDRPVPAAMQERLAAQWPKHQDALLTALEARMRERAASLEKQLGERREKEVADITAILSELQRAIATELDEPAISQLMLPDFSDTEREQLARNRDSLRARLAQIPGEIAGETAAIRARYANPSPRLFPVAVTFLVPERLTY
;
A
#
# COMPACT_ATOMS: atom_id res chain seq x y z
N ASP A 1 -63.58 6.80 11.27
CA ASP A 1 -62.49 7.80 11.18
C ASP A 1 -61.47 7.70 12.32
N GLU A 2 -61.86 7.63 13.59
CA GLU A 2 -60.91 7.45 14.73
C GLU A 2 -60.01 6.21 14.64
N LEU A 3 -60.58 5.04 14.32
CA LEU A 3 -59.83 3.77 14.25
C LEU A 3 -58.72 3.76 13.17
N ALA A 4 -58.92 4.51 12.08
CA ALA A 4 -57.92 4.62 11.02
C ALA A 4 -56.76 5.54 11.44
N ALA A 5 -57.06 6.60 12.19
CA ALA A 5 -56.06 7.52 12.72
C ALA A 5 -55.19 6.85 13.80
N ASP A 6 -55.78 6.02 14.67
CA ASP A 6 -55.05 5.29 15.71
C ASP A 6 -54.11 4.22 15.14
N LEU A 7 -54.52 3.52 14.08
CA LEU A 7 -53.68 2.55 13.37
C LEU A 7 -52.52 3.23 12.64
N GLU A 8 -52.74 4.39 12.01
CA GLU A 8 -51.68 5.16 11.37
C GLU A 8 -50.67 5.70 12.40
N PHE A 9 -51.16 6.15 13.57
CA PHE A 9 -50.32 6.58 14.68
C PHE A 9 -49.45 5.44 15.23
N LEU A 10 -50.05 4.26 15.45
CA LEU A 10 -49.33 3.05 15.89
C LEU A 10 -48.25 2.63 14.90
N MET A 11 -48.55 2.67 13.59
CA MET A 11 -47.57 2.32 12.56
C MET A 11 -46.39 3.31 12.55
N ARG A 12 -46.65 4.63 12.65
CA ARG A 12 -45.61 5.66 12.73
C ARG A 12 -44.77 5.53 14.00
N ALA A 13 -45.39 5.23 15.14
CA ALA A 13 -44.71 4.98 16.40
C ALA A 13 -43.81 3.74 16.30
N ALA A 14 -44.32 2.63 15.74
CA ALA A 14 -43.57 1.39 15.57
C ALA A 14 -42.37 1.55 14.62
N LEU A 15 -42.54 2.24 13.49
CA LEU A 15 -41.44 2.54 12.57
C LEU A 15 -40.37 3.41 13.25
N LYS A 16 -40.78 4.48 13.94
CA LYS A 16 -39.85 5.38 14.62
C LYS A 16 -39.11 4.68 15.77
N VAL A 17 -39.80 3.83 16.55
CA VAL A 17 -39.19 3.01 17.60
C VAL A 17 -38.19 2.01 17.00
N ASN A 18 -38.50 1.36 15.88
CA ASN A 18 -37.61 0.38 15.29
C ASN A 18 -36.34 1.03 14.73
N THR A 19 -36.45 2.17 14.03
CA THR A 19 -35.29 2.94 13.55
C THR A 19 -34.41 3.43 14.71
N ILE A 20 -35.02 3.93 15.79
CA ILE A 20 -34.30 4.39 16.98
C ILE A 20 -33.65 3.20 17.73
N ARG A 21 -34.32 2.04 17.78
CA ARG A 21 -33.78 0.83 18.41
C ARG A 21 -32.57 0.28 17.67
N GLU A 22 -32.61 0.28 16.33
CA GLU A 22 -31.49 -0.10 15.48
C GLU A 22 -30.28 0.84 15.65
N ASP A 23 -30.52 2.15 15.83
CA ASP A 23 -29.47 3.16 15.93
C ASP A 23 -28.87 3.32 17.35
N LEU A 24 -29.64 3.06 18.41
CA LEU A 24 -29.28 3.51 19.78
C LEU A 24 -29.39 2.43 20.87
N GLY A 25 -30.02 1.28 20.61
CA GLY A 25 -30.10 0.14 21.54
C GLY A 25 -30.91 0.34 22.84
N LYS A 26 -31.00 1.57 23.38
CA LYS A 26 -31.70 1.91 24.64
C LYS A 26 -32.42 3.26 24.55
N VAL A 27 -33.61 3.29 23.94
CA VAL A 27 -34.57 4.41 24.05
C VAL A 27 -35.99 3.93 24.42
N GLY A 28 -36.14 2.62 24.65
CA GLY A 28 -37.43 1.98 24.97
C GLY A 28 -38.24 2.61 26.11
N PRO A 29 -37.64 3.04 27.24
CA PRO A 29 -38.41 3.52 28.38
C PRO A 29 -39.14 4.85 28.16
N VAL A 30 -38.52 5.79 27.43
CA VAL A 30 -39.07 7.15 27.25
C VAL A 30 -40.20 7.17 26.21
N ILE A 31 -40.11 6.32 25.19
CA ILE A 31 -41.14 6.23 24.15
C ILE A 31 -42.34 5.39 24.65
N ALA A 32 -42.10 4.36 25.49
CA ALA A 32 -43.18 3.53 26.04
C ALA A 32 -44.22 4.35 26.81
N THR A 33 -43.78 5.24 27.71
CA THR A 33 -44.68 6.10 28.49
C THR A 33 -45.47 7.08 27.61
N GLN A 34 -44.84 7.62 26.55
CA GLN A 34 -45.50 8.55 25.64
C GLN A 34 -46.50 7.85 24.71
N VAL A 35 -46.24 6.59 24.34
CA VAL A 35 -47.18 5.75 23.58
C VAL A 35 -48.37 5.38 24.45
N GLU A 36 -48.16 5.07 25.74
CA GLU A 36 -49.23 4.82 26.70
C GLU A 36 -50.12 6.06 26.92
N GLU A 37 -49.53 7.25 27.06
CA GLU A 37 -50.27 8.52 27.15
C GLU A 37 -51.09 8.83 25.88
N ALA A 38 -50.58 8.46 24.70
CA ALA A 38 -51.28 8.63 23.44
C ALA A 38 -52.45 7.64 23.29
N MET A 39 -52.29 6.38 23.72
CA MET A 39 -53.36 5.37 23.76
C MET A 39 -54.51 5.76 24.69
N LEU A 40 -54.23 6.54 25.73
CA LEU A 40 -55.21 7.06 26.68
C LEU A 40 -55.86 8.39 26.22
N GLY A 41 -55.59 8.84 24.99
CA GLY A 41 -56.13 10.08 24.42
C GLY A 41 -55.60 11.37 25.06
N ARG A 42 -54.56 11.29 25.90
CA ARG A 42 -54.00 12.43 26.62
C ARG A 42 -52.97 13.22 25.81
N ARG A 43 -52.50 12.65 24.69
CA ARG A 43 -51.46 13.25 23.84
C ARG A 43 -51.62 12.82 22.38
N VAL A 44 -51.46 13.76 21.44
CA VAL A 44 -51.60 13.53 19.98
C VAL A 44 -50.25 13.40 19.26
N ARG A 45 -49.15 13.87 19.86
CA ARG A 45 -47.80 13.84 19.27
C ARG A 45 -46.75 13.32 20.25
N LEU A 46 -45.86 12.46 19.77
CA LEU A 46 -44.69 11.97 20.50
C LEU A 46 -43.59 13.06 20.47
N ASP A 47 -43.03 13.40 21.64
CA ASP A 47 -41.91 14.33 21.76
C ASP A 47 -40.64 13.55 22.14
N THR A 48 -39.85 13.23 21.12
CA THR A 48 -38.60 12.49 21.25
C THR A 48 -37.38 13.40 21.28
N THR A 49 -37.55 14.73 21.31
CA THR A 49 -36.44 15.68 21.13
C THR A 49 -35.38 15.61 22.23
N ALA A 50 -35.78 15.41 23.49
CA ALA A 50 -34.86 15.24 24.61
C ALA A 50 -34.07 13.93 24.50
N ALA A 51 -34.76 12.82 24.20
CA ALA A 51 -34.11 11.52 24.01
C ALA A 51 -33.18 11.50 22.79
N GLU A 52 -33.55 12.17 21.70
CA GLU A 52 -32.70 12.33 20.52
C GLU A 52 -31.44 13.17 20.82
N ARG A 53 -31.56 14.24 21.63
CA ARG A 53 -30.41 15.05 22.10
C ARG A 53 -29.48 14.26 23.01
N ASP A 54 -30.00 13.51 23.97
CA ASP A 54 -29.20 12.70 24.89
C ASP A 54 -28.49 11.55 24.17
N ALA A 55 -29.10 11.05 23.10
CA ALA A 55 -28.58 9.96 22.30
C ALA A 55 -27.66 10.42 21.16
N GLU A 56 -27.64 11.70 20.81
CA GLU A 56 -26.83 12.26 19.73
C GLU A 56 -25.31 12.03 19.91
N PRO A 57 -24.72 12.22 21.10
CA PRO A 57 -23.31 11.89 21.34
C PRO A 57 -23.00 10.41 21.14
N VAL A 58 -23.87 9.53 21.64
CA VAL A 58 -23.72 8.06 21.51
C VAL A 58 -23.84 7.65 20.04
N ARG A 59 -24.80 8.21 19.31
CA ARG A 59 -24.98 7.96 17.87
C ARG A 59 -23.76 8.42 17.07
N ARG A 60 -23.20 9.59 17.39
CA ARG A 60 -21.97 10.09 16.77
C ARG A 60 -20.79 9.17 17.04
N LEU A 61 -20.64 8.69 18.28
CA LEU A 61 -19.59 7.73 18.65
C LEU A 61 -19.74 6.38 17.94
N LEU A 62 -20.94 5.80 17.91
CA LEU A 62 -21.20 4.54 17.21
C LEU A 62 -20.97 4.68 15.70
N LYS A 63 -21.41 5.80 15.11
CA LYS A 63 -21.15 6.10 13.70
C LYS A 63 -19.64 6.21 13.43
N PHE A 64 -18.89 6.89 14.31
CA PHE A 64 -17.44 7.00 14.23
C PHE A 64 -16.77 5.62 14.34
N GLU A 65 -17.15 4.80 15.32
CA GLU A 65 -16.63 3.44 15.49
C GLU A 65 -16.88 2.58 14.25
N ARG A 66 -18.09 2.67 13.67
CA ARG A 66 -18.43 1.98 12.43
C ARG A 66 -17.59 2.47 11.25
N GLN A 67 -17.47 3.78 11.07
CA GLN A 67 -16.63 4.36 10.01
C GLN A 67 -15.16 3.96 10.17
N LEU A 68 -14.64 3.94 11.40
CA LEU A 68 -13.29 3.50 11.70
C LEU A 68 -13.10 2.02 11.37
N ARG A 69 -14.05 1.14 11.73
CA ARG A 69 -14.01 -0.28 11.36
C ARG A 69 -14.02 -0.48 9.85
N GLU A 70 -14.89 0.24 9.14
CA GLU A 70 -14.96 0.19 7.66
C GLU A 70 -13.63 0.66 7.04
N GLN A 71 -13.02 1.71 7.58
CA GLN A 71 -11.72 2.21 7.13
C GLN A 71 -10.58 1.21 7.41
N ILE A 72 -10.55 0.61 8.60
CA ILE A 72 -9.58 -0.43 8.97
C ILE A 72 -9.71 -1.64 8.04
N ALA A 73 -10.93 -2.09 7.76
CA ALA A 73 -11.18 -3.20 6.86
C ALA A 73 -10.67 -2.90 5.44
N LYS A 74 -10.95 -1.71 4.92
CA LYS A 74 -10.46 -1.27 3.61
C LYS A 74 -8.93 -1.18 3.55
N LEU A 75 -8.29 -0.64 4.59
CA LEU A 75 -6.82 -0.58 4.66
C LEU A 75 -6.20 -1.97 4.76
N HIS A 76 -6.84 -2.90 5.47
CA HIS A 76 -6.41 -4.29 5.55
C HIS A 76 -6.50 -4.98 4.18
N GLU A 77 -7.61 -4.82 3.47
CA GLU A 77 -7.78 -5.35 2.11
C GLU A 77 -6.70 -4.82 1.16
N GLN A 78 -6.47 -3.50 1.15
CA GLN A 78 -5.40 -2.86 0.38
C GLN A 78 -4.01 -3.41 0.72
N LEU A 79 -3.74 -3.67 2.01
CA LEU A 79 -2.48 -4.28 2.44
C LEU A 79 -2.34 -5.70 1.88
N GLN A 80 -3.40 -6.52 1.93
CA GLN A 80 -3.35 -7.88 1.40
C GLN A 80 -3.21 -7.92 -0.12
N GLU A 81 -3.91 -7.05 -0.84
CA GLU A 81 -3.77 -6.88 -2.29
C GLU A 81 -2.34 -6.49 -2.64
N THR A 82 -1.81 -5.45 -1.99
CA THR A 82 -0.43 -4.97 -2.21
C THR A 82 0.60 -6.08 -1.97
N ARG A 83 0.41 -6.90 -0.92
CA ARG A 83 1.30 -8.04 -0.63
C ARG A 83 1.26 -9.10 -1.73
N ARG A 84 0.08 -9.41 -2.27
CA ARG A 84 -0.08 -10.38 -3.37
C ARG A 84 0.55 -9.84 -4.65
N ASP A 85 0.25 -8.59 -5.00
CA ASP A 85 0.72 -7.94 -6.23
C ASP A 85 2.24 -7.79 -6.25
N LEU A 86 2.82 -7.32 -5.14
CA LEU A 86 4.26 -7.16 -4.98
C LEU A 86 4.97 -8.46 -4.58
N LYS A 87 4.22 -9.58 -4.46
CA LYS A 87 4.78 -10.90 -4.17
C LYS A 87 5.57 -10.93 -2.85
N LEU A 88 5.14 -10.17 -1.85
CA LEU A 88 5.80 -9.99 -0.54
C LEU A 88 5.43 -11.10 0.45
N GLU A 89 5.55 -12.34 0.00
CA GLU A 89 5.35 -13.53 0.84
C GLU A 89 6.58 -13.75 1.75
N PRO A 90 6.41 -14.17 3.01
CA PRO A 90 7.52 -14.40 3.94
C PRO A 90 8.64 -15.28 3.36
N GLY A 91 8.27 -16.35 2.67
CA GLY A 91 9.22 -17.27 2.01
C GLY A 91 10.05 -16.58 0.92
N ARG A 92 9.46 -15.66 0.15
CA ARG A 92 10.21 -14.90 -0.88
C ARG A 92 11.20 -13.92 -0.26
N VAL A 93 10.80 -13.22 0.81
CA VAL A 93 11.70 -12.31 1.53
C VAL A 93 12.88 -13.09 2.13
N GLN A 94 12.61 -14.26 2.73
CA GLN A 94 13.65 -15.17 3.20
C GLN A 94 14.62 -15.56 2.08
N THR A 95 14.10 -16.03 0.94
CA THR A 95 14.92 -16.44 -0.21
C THR A 95 15.81 -15.29 -0.71
N VAL A 96 15.26 -14.07 -0.79
CA VAL A 96 16.03 -12.87 -1.16
C VAL A 96 17.21 -12.64 -0.21
N VAL A 97 16.99 -12.75 1.10
CA VAL A 97 18.07 -12.61 2.11
C VAL A 97 19.12 -13.71 1.95
N GLN A 98 18.70 -14.96 1.79
CA GLN A 98 19.63 -16.09 1.64
C GLN A 98 20.50 -15.96 0.38
N ILE A 99 19.90 -15.59 -0.77
CA ILE A 99 20.64 -15.35 -2.01
C ILE A 99 21.64 -14.20 -1.83
N ALA A 100 21.23 -13.10 -1.21
CA ALA A 100 22.11 -11.96 -0.99
C ALA A 100 23.29 -12.30 -0.06
N LEU A 101 23.06 -13.06 1.01
CA LEU A 101 24.13 -13.53 1.90
C LEU A 101 25.13 -14.41 1.15
N ALA A 102 24.64 -15.37 0.36
CA ALA A 102 25.50 -16.21 -0.48
C ALA A 102 26.33 -15.38 -1.47
N LEU A 103 25.71 -14.42 -2.15
CA LEU A 103 26.38 -13.52 -3.10
C LEU A 103 27.45 -12.63 -2.44
N ALA A 104 27.20 -12.22 -1.20
CA ALA A 104 28.10 -11.43 -0.37
C ALA A 104 29.20 -12.26 0.31
N GLY A 105 29.20 -13.60 0.18
CA GLY A 105 30.12 -14.49 0.88
C GLY A 105 29.91 -14.53 2.39
N GLN A 106 28.69 -14.21 2.85
CA GLN A 106 28.32 -14.22 4.26
C GLN A 106 27.79 -15.60 4.69
N PRO A 107 27.91 -15.98 5.97
CA PRO A 107 27.34 -17.23 6.47
C PRO A 107 25.81 -17.25 6.30
N PRO A 108 25.22 -18.41 5.97
CA PRO A 108 23.77 -18.53 5.79
C PRO A 108 23.02 -18.40 7.12
N LEU A 109 21.74 -18.02 7.04
CA LEU A 109 20.83 -18.05 8.17
C LEU A 109 20.70 -19.47 8.75
N ARG A 110 20.73 -19.59 10.08
CA ARG A 110 20.59 -20.88 10.77
C ARG A 110 19.14 -21.13 11.13
N ALA A 111 18.51 -22.13 10.52
CA ALA A 111 17.13 -22.50 10.84
C ALA A 111 17.02 -22.93 12.31
N THR A 112 15.97 -22.46 12.97
CA THR A 112 15.61 -22.82 14.34
C THR A 112 14.09 -22.90 14.45
N THR A 113 13.59 -23.51 15.51
CA THR A 113 12.15 -23.60 15.78
C THR A 113 11.86 -23.04 17.16
N ILE A 114 10.84 -22.18 17.27
CA ILE A 114 10.42 -21.60 18.55
C ILE A 114 8.94 -21.86 18.70
N ASN A 115 8.56 -22.63 19.71
CA ASN A 115 7.15 -23.01 19.96
C ASN A 115 6.46 -23.59 18.70
N GLY A 116 7.19 -24.40 17.93
CA GLY A 116 6.70 -25.01 16.69
C GLY A 116 6.76 -24.11 15.44
N LEU A 117 7.25 -22.88 15.55
CA LEU A 117 7.33 -21.92 14.45
C LEU A 117 8.74 -21.86 13.85
N ALA A 118 8.82 -21.87 12.52
CA ALA A 118 10.08 -21.72 11.79
C ALA A 118 10.65 -20.30 11.97
N ALA A 119 11.86 -20.22 12.50
CA ALA A 119 12.60 -18.98 12.70
C ALA A 119 14.07 -19.16 12.30
N PHE A 120 14.84 -18.07 12.30
CA PHE A 120 16.23 -18.09 11.85
C PHE A 120 17.14 -17.32 12.80
N HIS A 121 18.27 -17.91 13.20
CA HIS A 121 19.34 -17.15 13.81
C HIS A 121 20.20 -16.48 12.74
N VAL A 122 20.44 -15.18 12.93
CA VAL A 122 21.40 -14.41 12.13
C VAL A 122 22.80 -14.72 12.69
N PRO A 123 23.70 -15.31 11.89
CA PRO A 123 25.07 -15.57 12.34
C PRO A 123 25.85 -14.26 12.46
N SER A 124 27.02 -14.30 13.10
CA SER A 124 27.94 -13.15 13.09
C SER A 124 28.38 -12.84 11.67
N LEU A 125 27.85 -11.75 11.11
CA LEU A 125 28.18 -11.26 9.78
C LEU A 125 29.43 -10.38 9.83
N THR A 126 30.12 -10.24 8.70
CA THR A 126 31.40 -9.51 8.61
C THR A 126 31.28 -8.20 7.84
N GLY A 127 32.23 -7.30 8.06
CA GLY A 127 32.30 -6.01 7.37
C GLY A 127 31.06 -5.14 7.58
N SER A 128 30.53 -4.55 6.50
CA SER A 128 29.34 -3.70 6.56
C SER A 128 28.06 -4.44 6.97
N TRP A 129 28.05 -5.77 6.91
CA TRP A 129 26.92 -6.61 7.32
C TRP A 129 26.86 -6.88 8.82
N ALA A 130 27.96 -6.69 9.56
CA ALA A 130 28.00 -6.94 11.02
C ALA A 130 26.89 -6.19 11.77
N ALA A 131 26.61 -4.98 11.32
CA ALA A 131 25.60 -4.11 11.90
C ALA A 131 24.15 -4.57 11.63
N CYS A 132 23.92 -5.59 10.80
CA CYS A 132 22.61 -6.22 10.65
C CYS A 132 22.17 -6.99 11.91
N GLY A 133 23.11 -7.30 12.82
CA GLY A 133 22.82 -7.90 14.12
C GLY A 133 22.36 -6.91 15.20
N GLU A 134 22.48 -5.60 14.94
CA GLU A 134 22.05 -4.56 15.89
C GLU A 134 20.53 -4.62 16.10
N GLY A 135 20.10 -4.57 17.36
CA GLY A 135 18.68 -4.65 17.74
C GLY A 135 18.09 -6.06 17.81
N LEU A 136 18.85 -7.10 17.41
CA LEU A 136 18.43 -8.49 17.59
C LEU A 136 18.49 -8.93 19.05
N ALA A 137 19.45 -8.41 19.82
CA ALA A 137 19.56 -8.70 21.25
C ALA A 137 18.29 -8.29 22.01
N HIS A 138 17.80 -9.17 22.87
CA HIS A 138 16.69 -8.85 23.76
C HIS A 138 17.11 -7.71 24.71
N PRO A 139 16.31 -6.65 24.89
CA PRO A 139 16.69 -5.45 25.65
C PRO A 139 17.15 -5.73 27.09
N HIS A 140 16.61 -6.76 27.72
CA HIS A 140 16.92 -7.10 29.12
C HIS A 140 17.92 -8.24 29.31
N THR A 141 18.00 -9.21 28.39
CA THR A 141 18.85 -10.40 28.58
C THR A 141 20.11 -10.35 27.72
N GLY A 142 20.16 -9.47 26.71
CA GLY A 142 21.27 -9.37 25.78
C GLY A 142 21.39 -10.56 24.80
N VAL A 143 20.56 -11.59 24.94
CA VAL A 143 20.59 -12.78 24.08
C VAL A 143 20.04 -12.41 22.70
N PRO A 144 20.74 -12.73 21.60
CA PRO A 144 20.27 -12.46 20.24
C PRO A 144 19.02 -13.26 19.93
N ARG A 145 17.93 -12.55 19.68
CA ARG A 145 16.66 -13.16 19.29
C ARG A 145 16.71 -13.61 17.83
N PRO A 146 16.14 -14.78 17.53
CA PRO A 146 15.96 -15.22 16.16
C PRO A 146 14.96 -14.33 15.41
N ILE A 147 15.11 -14.30 14.08
CA ILE A 147 14.27 -13.54 13.18
C ILE A 147 13.20 -14.43 12.53
N VAL A 148 12.06 -13.81 12.24
CA VAL A 148 10.99 -14.38 11.42
C VAL A 148 10.62 -13.41 10.30
N PHE A 149 10.11 -13.93 9.18
CA PHE A 149 9.68 -13.11 8.04
C PHE A 149 8.17 -12.90 7.99
N ASP A 150 7.41 -13.67 8.79
CA ASP A 150 5.96 -13.57 8.85
C ASP A 150 5.51 -12.67 10.01
N HIS A 151 4.79 -11.60 9.65
CA HIS A 151 4.16 -10.65 10.56
C HIS A 151 3.19 -11.30 11.57
N THR A 152 2.52 -12.40 11.21
CA THR A 152 1.54 -13.04 12.12
C THR A 152 2.19 -13.70 13.33
N LEU A 153 3.49 -14.00 13.24
CA LEU A 153 4.22 -14.76 14.25
C LEU A 153 4.85 -13.92 15.35
N VAL A 154 4.71 -12.58 15.27
CA VAL A 154 5.40 -11.61 16.14
C VAL A 154 4.42 -10.89 17.08
N ASP A 155 3.12 -10.97 16.82
CA ASP A 155 2.13 -10.24 17.61
C ASP A 155 2.15 -10.71 19.08
N GLY A 156 2.30 -9.75 20.01
CA GLY A 156 2.41 -10.00 21.45
C GLY A 156 3.65 -10.78 21.90
N ARG A 157 4.70 -10.87 21.07
CA ARG A 157 5.93 -11.65 21.38
C ARG A 157 7.18 -10.81 21.42
N ASP A 158 7.99 -11.02 22.46
CA ASP A 158 9.28 -10.35 22.66
C ASP A 158 10.50 -11.24 22.39
N ASP A 159 10.28 -12.54 22.16
CA ASP A 159 11.32 -13.56 21.95
C ASP A 159 11.79 -13.67 20.49
N VAL A 160 11.11 -13.02 19.55
CA VAL A 160 11.42 -13.03 18.11
C VAL A 160 11.50 -11.61 17.54
N VAL A 161 12.23 -11.45 16.44
CA VAL A 161 12.32 -10.17 15.72
C VAL A 161 11.75 -10.31 14.30
N LEU A 162 10.89 -9.38 13.89
CA LEU A 162 10.39 -9.33 12.53
C LEU A 162 11.46 -8.79 11.57
N ALA A 163 11.91 -9.60 10.62
CA ALA A 163 12.70 -9.16 9.49
C ALA A 163 11.80 -8.56 8.39
N HIS A 164 11.19 -7.41 8.68
CA HIS A 164 10.37 -6.66 7.72
C HIS A 164 11.22 -6.01 6.62
N LEU A 165 10.60 -5.41 5.60
CA LEU A 165 11.31 -4.83 4.44
C LEU A 165 12.31 -3.71 4.79
N ASN A 166 12.10 -3.02 5.91
CA ASN A 166 12.99 -1.97 6.41
C ASN A 166 13.94 -2.46 7.52
N HIS A 167 13.89 -3.75 7.87
CA HIS A 167 14.91 -4.36 8.71
C HIS A 167 16.26 -4.29 7.99
N ARG A 168 17.32 -3.91 8.69
CA ARG A 168 18.64 -3.63 8.08
C ARG A 168 19.16 -4.77 7.22
N LEU A 169 19.02 -6.02 7.69
CA LEU A 169 19.36 -7.23 6.93
C LEU A 169 18.64 -7.30 5.57
N VAL A 170 17.32 -7.08 5.56
CA VAL A 170 16.48 -7.17 4.35
C VAL A 170 16.77 -6.00 3.42
N ALA A 171 16.87 -4.79 3.95
CA ALA A 171 17.20 -3.59 3.19
C ALA A 171 18.59 -3.71 2.54
N MET A 172 19.59 -4.23 3.25
CA MET A 172 20.93 -4.48 2.70
C MET A 172 20.92 -5.56 1.62
N ALA A 173 20.18 -6.66 1.83
CA ALA A 173 20.02 -7.71 0.83
C ALA A 173 19.39 -7.18 -0.47
N LEU A 174 18.29 -6.44 -0.36
CA LEU A 174 17.61 -5.82 -1.51
C LEU A 174 18.51 -4.80 -2.23
N ARG A 175 19.28 -4.00 -1.48
CA ARG A 175 20.21 -3.03 -2.05
C ARG A 175 21.33 -3.71 -2.84
N LEU A 176 21.93 -4.77 -2.28
CA LEU A 176 22.97 -5.53 -2.96
C LEU A 176 22.44 -6.13 -4.27
N LEU A 177 21.34 -6.88 -4.20
CA LEU A 177 20.78 -7.54 -5.38
C LEU A 177 20.37 -6.54 -6.47
N ARG A 178 19.80 -5.40 -6.07
CA ARG A 178 19.47 -4.33 -7.02
C ARG A 178 20.73 -3.77 -7.69
N ALA A 179 21.80 -3.52 -6.94
CA ALA A 179 23.06 -3.04 -7.50
C ALA A 179 23.66 -4.04 -8.50
N GLU A 180 23.61 -5.33 -8.17
CA GLU A 180 24.12 -6.42 -9.02
C GLU A 180 23.34 -6.58 -10.32
N VAL A 181 22.01 -6.38 -10.30
CA VAL A 181 21.17 -6.40 -11.51
C VAL A 181 21.54 -5.28 -12.50
N TRP A 182 21.97 -4.12 -11.99
CA TRP A 182 22.36 -2.96 -12.82
C TRP A 182 23.87 -2.85 -13.04
N ALA A 183 24.66 -3.79 -12.52
CA ALA A 183 26.11 -3.79 -12.72
C ALA A 183 26.44 -3.99 -14.20
N ALA A 184 27.13 -3.02 -14.79
CA ALA A 184 27.51 -3.05 -16.20
C ALA A 184 28.79 -3.88 -16.44
N GLY A 185 28.94 -4.42 -17.65
CA GLY A 185 30.23 -4.92 -18.17
C GLY A 185 30.78 -6.18 -17.50
N GLY A 186 29.93 -7.13 -17.09
CA GLY A 186 30.37 -8.41 -16.54
C GLY A 186 31.00 -8.34 -15.14
N ARG A 187 30.94 -7.17 -14.49
CA ARG A 187 31.41 -6.97 -13.11
C ARG A 187 30.42 -7.47 -12.06
N GLY A 188 29.18 -7.73 -12.47
CA GLY A 188 28.16 -8.29 -11.61
C GLY A 188 28.36 -9.79 -11.41
N LYS A 189 28.06 -10.26 -10.20
CA LYS A 189 28.05 -11.69 -9.84
C LYS A 189 26.76 -12.41 -10.26
N LEU A 190 25.76 -11.66 -10.76
CA LEU A 190 24.48 -12.20 -11.23
C LEU A 190 24.40 -12.23 -12.76
N HIS A 191 23.96 -13.38 -13.28
CA HIS A 191 23.58 -13.50 -14.68
C HIS A 191 22.14 -13.02 -14.88
N ARG A 192 21.94 -12.15 -15.87
CA ARG A 192 20.62 -11.59 -16.22
C ARG A 192 19.84 -12.47 -17.20
N VAL A 193 20.36 -13.65 -17.50
CA VAL A 193 19.75 -14.64 -18.39
C VAL A 193 19.69 -15.98 -17.66
N THR A 194 18.56 -16.66 -17.72
CA THR A 194 18.38 -18.00 -17.15
C THR A 194 17.52 -18.87 -18.05
N ALA A 195 17.70 -20.18 -17.99
CA ALA A 195 16.89 -21.17 -18.69
C ALA A 195 16.35 -22.19 -17.68
N ARG A 196 15.03 -22.32 -17.61
CA ARG A 196 14.32 -23.14 -16.62
C ARG A 196 13.45 -24.17 -17.32
N ILE A 197 13.34 -25.35 -16.70
CA ILE A 197 12.45 -26.42 -17.18
C ILE A 197 11.02 -26.13 -16.73
N VAL A 198 10.08 -26.30 -17.66
CA VAL A 198 8.63 -26.20 -17.41
C VAL A 198 7.97 -27.55 -17.67
N PRO A 199 6.99 -27.97 -16.85
CA PRO A 199 6.13 -29.11 -17.14
C PRO A 199 5.48 -29.04 -18.52
N ASN A 200 5.31 -30.20 -19.18
CA ASN A 200 4.82 -30.28 -20.57
C ASN A 200 3.36 -29.84 -20.74
N ASP A 201 2.57 -29.87 -19.67
CA ASP A 201 1.18 -29.42 -19.62
C ASP A 201 1.05 -27.89 -19.60
N ALA A 202 2.06 -27.19 -19.08
CA ALA A 202 2.09 -25.74 -19.01
C ALA A 202 2.57 -25.08 -20.30
N LEU A 203 3.49 -25.71 -21.03
CA LEU A 203 3.99 -25.22 -22.33
C LEU A 203 4.30 -26.36 -23.29
N GLU A 204 3.81 -26.23 -24.52
CA GLU A 204 4.16 -27.14 -25.61
C GLU A 204 5.48 -26.78 -26.27
N LEU A 205 5.70 -25.50 -26.55
CA LEU A 205 6.89 -24.98 -27.24
C LEU A 205 7.78 -24.21 -26.26
N PRO A 206 9.10 -24.11 -26.52
CA PRO A 206 9.96 -23.22 -25.75
C PRO A 206 9.42 -21.80 -25.79
N ALA A 207 9.47 -21.11 -24.66
CA ALA A 207 9.08 -19.72 -24.56
C ALA A 207 10.23 -18.85 -24.07
N LEU A 208 10.22 -17.60 -24.50
CA LEU A 208 11.17 -16.57 -24.14
C LEU A 208 10.41 -15.46 -23.44
N VAL A 209 10.83 -15.11 -22.22
CA VAL A 209 10.20 -14.09 -21.40
C VAL A 209 11.23 -13.02 -21.03
N GLY A 210 10.91 -11.77 -21.34
CA GLY A 210 11.66 -10.60 -20.95
C GLY A 210 11.03 -9.95 -19.72
N HIS A 211 11.89 -9.51 -18.81
CA HIS A 211 11.55 -8.69 -17.66
C HIS A 211 12.15 -7.31 -17.88
N ALA A 212 11.36 -6.26 -17.71
CA ALA A 212 11.83 -4.89 -17.88
C ALA A 212 11.23 -3.96 -16.83
N ARG A 213 12.03 -2.99 -16.39
CA ARG A 213 11.59 -1.93 -15.50
C ARG A 213 10.94 -0.83 -16.34
N LEU A 214 9.68 -0.54 -16.04
CA LEU A 214 8.94 0.59 -16.58
C LEU A 214 9.02 1.74 -15.58
N LEU A 215 9.55 2.87 -16.04
CA LEU A 215 9.55 4.14 -15.30
C LEU A 215 8.66 5.13 -16.04
N VAL A 216 7.67 5.69 -15.36
CA VAL A 216 6.87 6.80 -15.89
C VAL A 216 7.30 8.08 -15.18
N LEU A 217 7.81 9.03 -15.96
CA LEU A 217 8.31 10.30 -15.45
C LEU A 217 7.31 11.42 -15.75
N GLY A 218 7.15 12.33 -14.80
CA GLY A 218 6.40 13.58 -14.98
C GLY A 218 7.18 14.63 -15.76
N ALA A 219 6.55 15.77 -16.04
CA ALA A 219 7.19 16.89 -16.74
C ALA A 219 8.42 17.44 -16.00
N ASP A 220 8.44 17.33 -14.68
CA ASP A 220 9.55 17.72 -13.79
C ASP A 220 10.63 16.63 -13.67
N HIS A 221 10.55 15.57 -14.48
CA HIS A 221 11.42 14.39 -14.44
C HIS A 221 11.35 13.61 -13.11
N GLN A 222 10.38 13.91 -12.25
CA GLN A 222 10.13 13.10 -11.07
C GLN A 222 9.42 11.80 -11.47
N ARG A 223 9.72 10.75 -10.72
CA ARG A 223 9.14 9.42 -10.95
C ARG A 223 7.71 9.38 -10.42
N LEU A 224 6.75 9.34 -11.35
CA LEU A 224 5.33 9.18 -11.03
C LEU A 224 4.95 7.72 -10.75
N HIS A 225 5.54 6.80 -11.53
CA HIS A 225 5.28 5.37 -11.39
C HIS A 225 6.50 4.53 -11.72
N GLU A 226 6.61 3.40 -11.04
CA GLU A 226 7.64 2.40 -11.30
C GLU A 226 7.09 1.00 -11.10
N GLU A 227 7.32 0.14 -12.08
CA GLU A 227 6.95 -1.26 -11.98
C GLU A 227 7.87 -2.15 -12.81
N LEU A 228 7.83 -3.45 -12.54
CA LEU A 228 8.44 -4.46 -13.38
C LEU A 228 7.37 -5.04 -14.30
N ILE A 229 7.54 -4.86 -15.60
CA ILE A 229 6.69 -5.47 -16.62
C ILE A 229 7.34 -6.73 -17.17
N ILE A 230 6.50 -7.65 -17.62
CA ILE A 230 6.89 -8.87 -18.29
C ILE A 230 6.21 -8.95 -19.65
N ALA A 231 6.95 -9.43 -20.65
CA ALA A 231 6.41 -9.80 -21.94
C ALA A 231 7.11 -11.06 -22.42
N GLY A 232 6.39 -11.96 -23.07
CA GLY A 232 6.97 -13.18 -23.57
C GLY A 232 6.37 -13.63 -24.90
N GLY A 233 6.97 -14.66 -25.47
CA GLY A 233 6.51 -15.29 -26.69
C GLY A 233 7.05 -16.71 -26.83
N GLN A 234 6.34 -17.54 -27.56
CA GLN A 234 6.78 -18.89 -27.92
C GLN A 234 7.69 -18.87 -29.14
N LEU A 235 8.64 -19.80 -29.15
CA LEU A 235 9.55 -20.06 -30.25
C LEU A 235 8.97 -21.18 -31.11
N ARG A 236 8.31 -20.80 -32.21
CA ARG A 236 7.70 -21.73 -33.18
C ARG A 236 8.51 -21.71 -34.47
N GLU A 237 9.16 -22.82 -34.81
CA GLU A 237 9.90 -22.97 -36.07
C GLU A 237 10.93 -21.85 -36.32
N GLY A 238 11.56 -21.35 -35.26
CA GLY A 238 12.51 -20.23 -35.33
C GLY A 238 11.88 -18.85 -35.46
N ARG A 239 10.56 -18.72 -35.33
CA ARG A 239 9.82 -17.45 -35.23
C ARG A 239 9.34 -17.21 -33.81
N PHE A 240 9.27 -15.94 -33.42
CA PHE A 240 8.75 -15.50 -32.13
C PHE A 240 7.26 -15.15 -32.26
N ALA A 241 6.40 -15.86 -31.54
CA ALA A 241 4.97 -15.59 -31.45
C ALA A 241 4.63 -15.04 -30.06
N ARG A 242 4.17 -13.79 -29.98
CA ARG A 242 3.86 -13.10 -28.71
C ARG A 242 2.76 -13.86 -27.93
N LEU A 243 3.01 -14.09 -26.64
CA LEU A 243 2.02 -14.61 -25.69
C LEU A 243 1.25 -13.46 -25.05
N ASN A 244 0.01 -13.72 -24.63
CA ASN A 244 -0.70 -12.78 -23.78
C ASN A 244 -0.13 -12.78 -22.34
N LEU A 245 -0.55 -11.82 -21.51
CA LEU A 245 -0.03 -11.68 -20.15
C LEU A 245 -0.35 -12.92 -19.29
N THR A 246 -1.57 -13.43 -19.36
CA THR A 246 -2.04 -14.55 -18.55
C THR A 246 -1.26 -15.83 -18.87
N GLU A 247 -1.03 -16.11 -20.15
CA GLU A 247 -0.19 -17.22 -20.61
C GLU A 247 1.25 -17.07 -20.13
N THR A 248 1.82 -15.87 -20.27
CA THR A 248 3.19 -15.58 -19.81
C THR A 248 3.32 -15.79 -18.30
N GLN A 249 2.36 -15.32 -17.52
CA GLN A 249 2.33 -15.51 -16.06
C GLN A 249 2.16 -16.96 -15.66
N ARG A 250 1.24 -17.69 -16.32
CA ARG A 250 1.02 -19.13 -16.08
C ARG A 250 2.28 -19.92 -16.36
N ALA A 251 2.95 -19.66 -17.49
CA ALA A 251 4.20 -20.30 -17.85
C ALA A 251 5.32 -20.04 -16.84
N LEU A 252 5.47 -18.78 -16.37
CA LEU A 252 6.44 -18.43 -15.32
C LEU A 252 6.11 -19.06 -13.97
N ALA A 253 4.83 -19.18 -13.62
CA ALA A 253 4.39 -19.79 -12.37
C ALA A 253 4.61 -21.31 -12.35
N ALA A 254 4.45 -21.98 -13.49
CA ALA A 254 4.71 -23.41 -13.64
C ALA A 254 6.20 -23.76 -13.76
N ALA A 255 7.06 -22.77 -14.02
CA ALA A 255 8.48 -23.00 -14.21
C ALA A 255 9.16 -23.49 -12.92
N THR A 256 9.98 -24.53 -13.07
CA THR A 256 10.74 -25.14 -11.97
C THR A 256 12.10 -24.48 -11.79
N ASP A 257 12.74 -24.67 -10.65
CA ASP A 257 14.11 -24.20 -10.40
C ASP A 257 15.18 -25.12 -11.01
N ARG A 258 14.77 -26.15 -11.76
CA ARG A 258 15.69 -27.06 -12.46
C ARG A 258 16.33 -26.33 -13.65
N PRO A 259 17.67 -26.31 -13.73
CA PRO A 259 18.36 -25.78 -14.90
C PRO A 259 18.16 -26.71 -16.10
N VAL A 260 18.17 -26.10 -17.27
CA VAL A 260 18.16 -26.82 -18.55
C VAL A 260 19.55 -27.43 -18.82
N PRO A 261 19.69 -28.61 -19.47
CA PRO A 261 21.00 -29.21 -19.77
C PRO A 261 21.94 -28.31 -20.57
N ALA A 262 23.25 -28.47 -20.38
CA ALA A 262 24.28 -27.59 -20.96
C ALA A 262 24.18 -27.47 -22.50
N ALA A 263 24.00 -28.59 -23.20
CA ALA A 263 23.85 -28.62 -24.66
C ALA A 263 22.66 -27.77 -25.14
N MET A 264 21.57 -27.75 -24.37
CA MET A 264 20.40 -26.93 -24.68
C MET A 264 20.65 -25.45 -24.33
N GLN A 265 21.39 -25.15 -23.27
CA GLN A 265 21.80 -23.77 -22.96
C GLN A 265 22.62 -23.17 -24.11
N GLU A 266 23.59 -23.90 -24.64
CA GLU A 266 24.39 -23.48 -25.80
C GLU A 266 23.53 -23.25 -27.04
N ARG A 267 22.57 -24.15 -27.30
CA ARG A 267 21.64 -24.01 -28.43
C ARG A 267 20.76 -22.76 -28.29
N LEU A 268 20.24 -22.48 -27.10
CA LEU A 268 19.44 -21.28 -26.83
C LEU A 268 20.28 -20.00 -26.95
N ALA A 269 21.52 -20.02 -26.45
CA ALA A 269 22.45 -18.91 -26.57
C ALA A 269 22.77 -18.59 -28.05
N ALA A 270 22.97 -19.61 -28.89
CA ALA A 270 23.19 -19.43 -30.32
C ALA A 270 21.96 -18.85 -31.06
N GLN A 271 20.75 -19.09 -30.54
CA GLN A 271 19.51 -18.57 -31.12
C GLN A 271 19.15 -17.16 -30.63
N TRP A 272 19.74 -16.68 -29.53
CA TRP A 272 19.43 -15.38 -28.92
C TRP A 272 19.48 -14.19 -29.91
N PRO A 273 20.51 -14.04 -30.77
CA PRO A 273 20.57 -12.92 -31.72
C PRO A 273 19.37 -12.83 -32.66
N LYS A 274 18.70 -13.95 -32.94
CA LYS A 274 17.51 -14.01 -33.82
C LYS A 274 16.22 -13.57 -33.12
N HIS A 275 16.19 -13.55 -31.79
CA HIS A 275 14.96 -13.34 -31.01
C HIS A 275 14.99 -12.07 -30.15
N GLN A 276 16.16 -11.47 -29.91
CA GLN A 276 16.31 -10.30 -29.05
C GLN A 276 15.43 -9.10 -29.50
N ASP A 277 15.39 -8.80 -30.79
CA ASP A 277 14.63 -7.64 -31.31
C ASP A 277 13.12 -7.88 -31.23
N ALA A 278 12.68 -9.12 -31.47
CA ALA A 278 11.28 -9.50 -31.34
C ALA A 278 10.81 -9.42 -29.87
N LEU A 279 11.67 -9.83 -28.93
CA LEU A 279 11.38 -9.70 -27.51
C LEU A 279 11.35 -8.23 -27.06
N LEU A 280 12.28 -7.41 -27.53
CA LEU A 280 12.30 -5.97 -27.24
C LEU A 280 11.02 -5.30 -27.76
N THR A 281 10.62 -5.60 -28.99
CA THR A 281 9.36 -5.12 -29.57
C THR A 281 8.15 -5.52 -28.73
N ALA A 282 8.12 -6.75 -28.20
CA ALA A 282 7.06 -7.21 -27.32
C ALA A 282 7.03 -6.46 -25.97
N LEU A 283 8.20 -6.12 -25.41
CA LEU A 283 8.32 -5.31 -24.20
C LEU A 283 7.89 -3.85 -24.44
N GLU A 284 8.23 -3.26 -25.58
CA GLU A 284 7.82 -1.90 -25.95
C GLU A 284 6.31 -1.81 -26.21
N ALA A 285 5.71 -2.83 -26.83
CA ALA A 285 4.26 -2.93 -26.96
C ALA A 285 3.60 -3.00 -25.57
N ARG A 286 4.15 -3.82 -24.67
CA ARG A 286 3.65 -3.93 -23.30
C ARG A 286 3.80 -2.63 -22.50
N MET A 287 4.91 -1.92 -22.67
CA MET A 287 5.13 -0.59 -22.10
C MET A 287 4.02 0.36 -22.54
N ARG A 288 3.71 0.44 -23.84
CA ARG A 288 2.68 1.34 -24.37
C ARG A 288 1.29 1.03 -23.82
N GLU A 289 0.90 -0.25 -23.82
CA GLU A 289 -0.37 -0.70 -23.22
C GLU A 289 -0.49 -0.28 -21.75
N ARG A 290 0.60 -0.44 -21.00
CA ARG A 290 0.60 -0.19 -19.56
C ARG A 290 0.70 1.29 -19.22
N ALA A 291 1.46 2.06 -19.98
CA ALA A 291 1.50 3.52 -19.89
C ALA A 291 0.11 4.14 -20.15
N ALA A 292 -0.59 3.68 -21.19
CA ALA A 292 -1.96 4.14 -21.49
C ALA A 292 -2.95 3.84 -20.35
N SER A 293 -2.84 2.66 -19.73
CA SER A 293 -3.70 2.33 -18.57
C SER A 293 -3.30 3.08 -17.30
N LEU A 294 -2.02 3.42 -17.11
CA LEU A 294 -1.55 4.22 -15.98
C LEU A 294 -1.98 5.68 -16.10
N GLU A 295 -2.14 6.22 -17.31
CA GLU A 295 -2.54 7.61 -17.53
C GLU A 295 -3.85 7.96 -16.79
N LYS A 296 -4.85 7.08 -16.86
CA LYS A 296 -6.11 7.25 -16.11
C LYS A 296 -5.88 7.26 -14.60
N GLN A 297 -5.10 6.29 -14.09
CA GLN A 297 -4.82 6.16 -12.65
C GLN A 297 -4.01 7.35 -12.11
N LEU A 298 -3.05 7.85 -12.90
CA LEU A 298 -2.27 9.04 -12.58
C LEU A 298 -3.16 10.29 -12.60
N GLY A 299 -4.12 10.37 -13.52
CA GLY A 299 -5.14 11.43 -13.54
C GLY A 299 -6.03 11.42 -12.30
N GLU A 300 -6.54 10.25 -11.90
CA GLU A 300 -7.32 10.09 -10.67
C GLU A 300 -6.51 10.46 -9.42
N ARG A 301 -5.24 10.03 -9.37
CA ARG A 301 -4.31 10.37 -8.29
C ARG A 301 -4.01 11.87 -8.23
N ARG A 302 -3.83 12.52 -9.39
CA ARG A 302 -3.66 13.98 -9.49
C ARG A 302 -4.85 14.71 -8.88
N GLU A 303 -6.08 14.37 -9.31
CA GLU A 303 -7.26 15.05 -8.78
C GLU A 303 -7.47 14.78 -7.29
N LYS A 304 -7.14 13.57 -6.82
CA LYS A 304 -7.15 13.26 -5.39
C LYS A 304 -6.14 14.10 -4.61
N GLU A 305 -4.89 14.20 -5.06
CA GLU A 305 -3.87 15.01 -4.38
C GLU A 305 -4.25 16.50 -4.37
N VAL A 306 -4.86 17.01 -5.46
CA VAL A 306 -5.41 18.37 -5.51
C VAL A 306 -6.55 18.55 -4.50
N ALA A 307 -7.47 17.58 -4.41
CA ALA A 307 -8.57 17.64 -3.46
C ALA A 307 -8.08 17.59 -2.01
N ASP A 308 -7.12 16.70 -1.71
CA ASP A 308 -6.55 16.52 -0.38
C ASP A 308 -5.81 17.79 0.10
N ILE A 309 -4.96 18.40 -0.75
CA ILE A 309 -4.25 19.65 -0.38
C ILE A 309 -5.23 20.82 -0.21
N THR A 310 -6.24 20.90 -1.09
CA THR A 310 -7.27 21.94 -1.00
C THR A 310 -8.07 21.77 0.29
N ALA A 311 -8.41 20.54 0.67
CA ALA A 311 -9.14 20.26 1.91
C ALA A 311 -8.31 20.63 3.14
N ILE A 312 -7.05 20.22 3.21
CA ILE A 312 -6.14 20.52 4.33
C ILE A 312 -5.97 22.04 4.50
N LEU A 313 -5.69 22.76 3.41
CA LEU A 313 -5.49 24.21 3.47
C LEU A 313 -6.80 24.96 3.75
N SER A 314 -7.94 24.48 3.26
CA SER A 314 -9.26 25.06 3.56
C SER A 314 -9.70 24.78 5.01
N GLU A 315 -9.30 23.65 5.59
CA GLU A 315 -9.51 23.36 7.01
C GLU A 315 -8.63 24.28 7.88
N LEU A 316 -7.36 24.44 7.53
CA LEU A 316 -6.47 25.40 8.17
C LEU A 316 -7.02 26.83 8.09
N GLN A 317 -7.54 27.23 6.92
CA GLN A 317 -8.18 28.53 6.72
C GLN A 317 -9.36 28.73 7.68
N ARG A 318 -10.24 27.72 7.79
CA ARG A 318 -11.41 27.76 8.69
C ARG A 318 -11.01 27.80 10.17
N ALA A 319 -9.99 27.03 10.55
CA ALA A 319 -9.47 27.02 11.92
C ALA A 319 -8.91 28.40 12.31
N ILE A 320 -8.09 29.01 11.43
CA ILE A 320 -7.53 30.35 11.66
C ILE A 320 -8.64 31.41 11.70
N ALA A 321 -9.64 31.33 10.80
CA ALA A 321 -10.75 32.26 10.80
C ALA A 321 -11.57 32.19 12.11
N THR A 322 -11.83 30.97 12.59
CA THR A 322 -12.54 30.74 13.87
C THR A 322 -11.76 31.35 15.04
N GLU A 323 -10.45 31.09 15.13
CA GLU A 323 -9.57 31.66 16.17
C GLU A 323 -9.51 33.20 16.13
N LEU A 324 -9.59 33.79 14.93
CA LEU A 324 -9.59 35.25 14.76
C LEU A 324 -10.95 35.88 15.11
N ASP A 325 -12.05 35.19 14.83
CA ASP A 325 -13.43 35.60 15.14
C ASP A 325 -13.78 35.37 16.61
N GLU A 326 -13.06 34.49 17.32
CA GLU A 326 -13.21 34.34 18.75
C GLU A 326 -12.96 35.70 19.44
N PRO A 327 -13.98 36.25 20.12
CA PRO A 327 -13.83 37.53 20.77
C PRO A 327 -12.76 37.42 21.85
N ALA A 328 -11.81 38.36 21.87
CA ALA A 328 -10.74 38.46 22.89
C ALA A 328 -11.27 38.72 24.34
N ILE A 329 -12.56 38.47 24.59
CA ILE A 329 -13.39 39.01 25.66
C ILE A 329 -13.29 38.17 26.97
N SER A 330 -12.18 37.50 27.26
CA SER A 330 -12.03 36.84 28.58
C SER A 330 -10.62 36.88 29.20
N GLN A 331 -9.59 37.32 28.48
CA GLN A 331 -8.22 37.41 29.05
C GLN A 331 -7.69 38.85 29.17
N LEU A 332 -8.29 39.83 28.51
CA LEU A 332 -7.88 41.25 28.60
C LEU A 332 -8.30 41.95 29.91
N MET A 333 -8.97 41.24 30.83
CA MET A 333 -9.44 41.76 32.14
C MET A 333 -8.82 41.02 33.33
N LEU A 334 -7.79 40.18 33.12
CA LEU A 334 -6.98 39.67 34.21
C LEU A 334 -5.93 40.73 34.59
N PRO A 335 -5.87 41.20 35.85
CA PRO A 335 -4.97 42.27 36.30
C PRO A 335 -3.47 41.95 36.15
N ASP A 336 -3.10 40.71 35.78
CA ASP A 336 -1.72 40.23 35.72
C ASP A 336 -1.10 40.22 34.29
N PHE A 337 -1.82 40.65 33.24
CA PHE A 337 -1.23 40.71 31.89
C PHE A 337 -0.29 41.91 31.72
N SER A 338 1.00 41.60 31.57
CA SER A 338 2.06 42.56 31.29
C SER A 338 1.92 43.18 29.88
N ASP A 339 2.50 44.36 29.66
CA ASP A 339 2.47 45.04 28.35
C ASP A 339 3.14 44.19 27.24
N THR A 340 4.14 43.38 27.61
CA THR A 340 4.85 42.47 26.70
C THR A 340 3.95 41.34 26.19
N GLU A 341 3.07 40.79 27.02
CA GLU A 341 2.12 39.74 26.64
C GLU A 341 1.04 40.26 25.69
N ARG A 342 0.62 41.52 25.85
CA ARG A 342 -0.33 42.17 24.91
C ARG A 342 0.30 42.41 23.54
N GLU A 343 1.55 42.86 23.50
CA GLU A 343 2.30 43.00 22.25
C GLU A 343 2.57 41.66 21.57
N GLN A 344 2.81 40.59 22.33
CA GLN A 344 2.93 39.23 21.79
C GLN A 344 1.61 38.75 21.19
N LEU A 345 0.49 38.93 21.89
CA LEU A 345 -0.83 38.56 21.40
C LEU A 345 -1.21 39.31 20.11
N ALA A 346 -0.93 40.61 20.06
CA ALA A 346 -1.15 41.43 18.86
C ALA A 346 -0.34 40.91 17.67
N ARG A 347 0.96 40.64 17.87
CA ARG A 347 1.84 40.04 16.84
C ARG A 347 1.34 38.67 16.37
N ASN A 348 0.89 37.83 17.29
CA ASN A 348 0.34 36.50 16.95
C ASN A 348 -0.93 36.63 16.09
N ARG A 349 -1.86 37.53 16.45
CA ARG A 349 -3.07 37.79 15.64
C ARG A 349 -2.73 38.37 14.27
N ASP A 350 -1.75 39.26 14.18
CA ASP A 350 -1.29 39.79 12.89
C ASP A 350 -0.61 38.72 12.03
N SER A 351 0.16 37.82 12.63
CA SER A 351 0.71 36.64 11.94
C SER A 351 -0.38 35.71 11.42
N LEU A 352 -1.43 35.45 12.21
CA LEU A 352 -2.58 34.65 11.78
C LEU A 352 -3.35 35.31 10.63
N ARG A 353 -3.56 36.64 10.65
CA ARG A 353 -4.18 37.37 9.53
C ARG A 353 -3.34 37.31 8.28
N ALA A 354 -2.02 37.50 8.40
CA ALA A 354 -1.10 37.39 7.28
C ALA A 354 -1.12 35.97 6.68
N ARG A 355 -1.13 34.95 7.53
CA ARG A 355 -1.24 33.55 7.12
C ARG A 355 -2.57 33.28 6.40
N LEU A 356 -3.69 33.76 6.94
CA LEU A 356 -5.01 33.61 6.34
C LEU A 356 -5.07 34.20 4.92
N ALA A 357 -4.44 35.35 4.70
CA ALA A 357 -4.39 36.01 3.40
C ALA A 357 -3.52 35.25 2.37
N GLN A 358 -2.52 34.49 2.83
CA GLN A 358 -1.62 33.71 1.97
C GLN A 358 -2.24 32.39 1.48
N ILE A 359 -3.07 31.75 2.30
CA ILE A 359 -3.60 30.40 2.02
C ILE A 359 -4.26 30.26 0.63
N PRO A 360 -5.10 31.19 0.14
CA PRO A 360 -5.68 31.08 -1.20
C PRO A 360 -4.63 31.05 -2.31
N GLY A 361 -3.56 31.84 -2.17
CA GLY A 361 -2.42 31.85 -3.11
C GLY A 361 -1.63 30.54 -3.05
N GLU A 362 -1.46 29.97 -1.86
CA GLU A 362 -0.82 28.65 -1.68
C GLU A 362 -1.65 27.54 -2.29
N ILE A 363 -2.97 27.53 -2.12
CA ILE A 363 -3.86 26.54 -2.76
C ILE A 363 -3.68 26.60 -4.28
N ALA A 364 -3.67 27.80 -4.86
CA ALA A 364 -3.47 27.96 -6.30
C ALA A 364 -2.08 27.49 -6.76
N GLY A 365 -1.02 27.86 -6.02
CA GLY A 365 0.35 27.48 -6.30
C GLY A 365 0.59 25.97 -6.20
N GLU A 366 0.16 25.35 -5.10
CA GLU A 366 0.29 23.91 -4.87
C GLU A 366 -0.53 23.10 -5.88
N THR A 367 -1.77 23.53 -6.18
CA THR A 367 -2.59 22.88 -7.20
C THR A 367 -1.93 22.95 -8.58
N ALA A 368 -1.36 24.10 -8.95
CA ALA A 368 -0.63 24.24 -10.19
C ALA A 368 0.63 23.36 -10.23
N ALA A 369 1.39 23.30 -9.13
CA ALA A 369 2.57 22.46 -9.00
C ALA A 369 2.23 20.96 -9.11
N ILE A 370 1.16 20.50 -8.47
CA ILE A 370 0.68 19.12 -8.59
C ILE A 370 0.26 18.85 -10.03
N ARG A 371 -0.54 19.73 -10.65
CA ARG A 371 -0.97 19.55 -12.05
C ARG A 371 0.20 19.51 -13.03
N ALA A 372 1.22 20.34 -12.82
CA ALA A 372 2.44 20.34 -13.62
C ALA A 372 3.24 19.04 -13.47
N ARG A 373 3.33 18.50 -12.25
CA ARG A 373 4.02 17.21 -11.96
C ARG A 373 3.45 16.05 -12.77
N TYR A 374 2.12 15.98 -12.87
CA TYR A 374 1.42 14.92 -13.61
C TYR A 374 1.24 15.22 -15.12
N ALA A 375 1.74 16.35 -15.62
CA ALA A 375 1.61 16.71 -17.03
C ALA A 375 2.52 15.84 -17.92
N ASN A 376 2.01 15.45 -19.09
CA ASN A 376 2.76 14.75 -20.15
C ASN A 376 3.63 13.58 -19.65
N PRO A 377 3.04 12.54 -19.02
CA PRO A 377 3.81 11.42 -18.50
C PRO A 377 4.61 10.72 -19.61
N SER A 378 5.92 10.59 -19.42
CA SER A 378 6.82 9.95 -20.40
C SER A 378 7.27 8.57 -19.90
N PRO A 379 6.94 7.47 -20.61
CA PRO A 379 7.39 6.14 -20.24
C PRO A 379 8.82 5.88 -20.72
N ARG A 380 9.62 5.24 -19.86
CA ARG A 380 10.99 4.78 -20.13
C ARG A 380 11.08 3.30 -19.79
N LEU A 381 11.59 2.51 -20.73
CA LEU A 381 11.78 1.08 -20.60
C LEU A 381 13.26 0.75 -20.35
N PHE A 382 13.53 -0.07 -19.35
CA PHE A 382 14.86 -0.59 -19.07
C PHE A 382 14.81 -2.11 -18.99
N PRO A 383 15.30 -2.85 -20.01
CA PRO A 383 15.38 -4.31 -19.93
C PRO A 383 16.18 -4.74 -18.71
N VAL A 384 15.67 -5.73 -17.96
CA VAL A 384 16.23 -6.22 -16.69
C VAL A 384 16.79 -7.63 -16.86
N ALA A 385 15.99 -8.59 -17.30
CA ALA A 385 16.43 -9.98 -17.38
C ALA A 385 15.66 -10.74 -18.46
N VAL A 386 16.20 -11.91 -18.84
CA VAL A 386 15.60 -12.82 -19.81
C VAL A 386 15.49 -14.20 -19.21
N THR A 387 14.35 -14.85 -19.39
CA THR A 387 14.07 -16.20 -18.95
C THR A 387 13.65 -17.04 -20.15
N PHE A 388 14.42 -18.09 -20.44
CA PHE A 388 14.00 -19.16 -21.33
C PHE A 388 13.22 -20.20 -20.53
N LEU A 389 12.09 -20.62 -21.07
CA LEU A 389 11.24 -21.66 -20.52
C LEU A 389 11.25 -22.81 -21.51
N VAL A 390 11.75 -23.97 -21.08
CA VAL A 390 11.91 -25.15 -21.93
C VAL A 390 11.01 -26.27 -21.42
N PRO A 391 10.05 -26.76 -22.23
CA PRO A 391 9.29 -27.95 -21.91
C PRO A 391 10.18 -29.16 -21.62
N GLU A 392 9.86 -29.92 -20.59
CA GLU A 392 10.64 -31.09 -20.14
C GLU A 392 10.90 -32.10 -21.28
N ARG A 393 9.94 -32.30 -22.18
CA ARG A 393 10.08 -33.18 -23.35
C ARG A 393 11.22 -32.80 -24.31
N LEU A 394 11.68 -31.55 -24.27
CA LEU A 394 12.75 -31.05 -25.14
C LEU A 394 14.11 -31.07 -24.44
N THR A 395 14.19 -31.56 -23.20
CA THR A 395 15.43 -31.57 -22.40
C THR A 395 16.16 -32.90 -22.42
N TYR A 396 15.61 -33.93 -23.08
CA TYR A 396 16.20 -35.27 -23.21
C TYR A 396 16.91 -35.48 -24.55
#